data_AF-A0A7M4FMA9-F1
#
_entry.id   AF-A0A7M4FMA9-F1
#
_cell.length_a   1.000
_cell.length_b   1.000
_cell.length_c   1.000
_cell.angle_alpha   90.00
_cell.angle_beta   90.00
_cell.angle_gamma   90.00
#
_symmetry.space_group_name_H-M   'P 1'
#
loop_
_entity.id
_entity.type
_entity.pdbx_description
1 polymer ?
#
loop_
_entity_poly.entity_id
_entity_poly.type
_entity_poly.pdbx_seq_one_letter_code
_entity_poly.pdbx_strand_id
1 'polypeptide(L)'
;VLRALCTLDYEVLQVLELEVEACDAGTPPQCSQSHVHVHVLDGNDHAPSIVTPPLVNSSAELPLPCHAPPGFLLAHIAAQDADEGPNAELSYSIVAGAHDLFALHEHTGVLWLRRRLWGGEVQAALPLVIMVQDGGWPTLSCTATLQLVPTDVLPSRVEIVVPQLLAEEQSLQPGLDPSMVFIVVLAGGCCLLLAAIIGVVSTCGKGVSGCKGRPRDKSSVIWHPPGMGDADSSNVY
;
A
#
# COMPACT_ATOMS: atom_id res chain seq x y z
N VAL A 1 20.40 -15.16 21.13
CA VAL A 1 20.82 -13.89 20.49
C VAL A 1 20.70 -14.06 19.00
N LEU A 2 19.81 -13.32 18.33
CA LEU A 2 19.74 -13.29 16.87
C LEU A 2 20.84 -12.37 16.34
N ARG A 3 21.44 -12.72 15.19
CA ARG A 3 22.48 -11.93 14.52
C ARG A 3 22.23 -11.98 13.02
N ALA A 4 22.37 -10.84 12.36
CA ALA A 4 22.36 -10.79 10.90
C ALA A 4 23.64 -11.46 10.36
N LEU A 5 23.48 -12.30 9.34
CA LEU A 5 24.59 -12.97 8.65
C LEU A 5 24.98 -12.27 7.34
N CYS A 6 24.10 -11.41 6.84
CA CYS A 6 24.28 -10.56 5.68
C CYS A 6 23.76 -9.16 5.98
N THR A 7 24.01 -8.23 5.06
CA THR A 7 23.41 -6.91 5.08
C THR A 7 21.90 -7.01 4.89
N LEU A 8 21.17 -6.08 5.51
CA LEU A 8 19.75 -5.86 5.28
C LEU A 8 19.63 -4.64 4.37
N ASP A 9 18.65 -4.68 3.48
CA ASP A 9 18.44 -3.72 2.40
C ASP A 9 16.92 -3.47 2.37
N TYR A 10 16.54 -2.21 2.60
CA TYR A 10 15.14 -1.84 2.78
C TYR A 10 14.36 -1.94 1.46
N GLU A 11 15.00 -1.56 0.37
CA GLU A 11 14.48 -1.58 -0.99
C GLU A 11 14.23 -3.01 -1.49
N VAL A 12 14.92 -3.99 -0.91
CA VAL A 12 14.74 -5.42 -1.20
C VAL A 12 13.76 -6.09 -0.25
N LEU A 13 13.84 -5.85 1.07
CA LEU A 13 13.00 -6.51 2.06
C LEU A 13 12.77 -5.66 3.32
N GLN A 14 11.54 -5.16 3.47
CA GLN A 14 11.14 -4.31 4.59
C GLN A 14 10.81 -5.09 5.88
N VAL A 15 10.32 -6.33 5.77
CA VAL A 15 9.92 -7.15 6.94
C VAL A 15 10.38 -8.59 6.76
N LEU A 16 11.08 -9.10 7.77
CA LEU A 16 11.48 -10.50 7.86
C LEU A 16 10.69 -11.20 8.97
N GLU A 17 9.97 -12.25 8.61
CA GLU A 17 9.21 -13.08 9.55
C GLU A 17 9.99 -14.35 9.86
N LEU A 18 10.33 -14.53 11.14
CA LEU A 18 11.10 -15.67 11.63
C LEU A 18 10.24 -16.48 12.60
N GLU A 19 10.14 -17.78 12.37
CA GLU A 19 9.63 -18.73 13.36
C GLU A 19 10.82 -19.28 14.15
N VAL A 20 10.80 -19.11 15.48
CA VAL A 20 11.85 -19.59 16.38
C VAL A 20 11.28 -20.67 17.29
N GLU A 21 12.06 -21.74 17.49
CA GLU A 21 11.70 -22.83 18.39
C GLU A 21 12.71 -22.93 19.54
N ALA A 22 12.20 -23.15 20.74
CA ALA A 22 13.01 -23.44 21.92
C ALA A 22 12.58 -24.78 22.51
N CYS A 23 13.54 -25.70 22.65
CA CYS A 23 13.34 -27.00 23.27
C CYS A 23 14.15 -27.12 24.57
N ASP A 24 13.58 -27.77 25.59
CA ASP A 24 14.32 -28.17 26.78
C ASP A 24 15.18 -29.43 26.54
N ALA A 25 16.04 -29.76 27.51
CA ALA A 25 16.88 -30.95 27.49
C ALA A 25 16.22 -32.16 28.18
N GLY A 26 14.90 -32.18 28.30
CA GLY A 26 14.14 -33.25 28.95
C GLY A 26 14.09 -34.54 28.12
N THR A 27 13.59 -35.61 28.74
CA THR A 27 13.30 -36.88 28.06
C THR A 27 11.86 -37.30 28.38
N PRO A 28 10.88 -37.08 27.47
CA PRO A 28 11.02 -36.47 26.16
C PRO A 28 11.25 -34.93 26.22
N PRO A 29 11.87 -34.33 25.19
CA PRO A 29 12.03 -32.88 25.13
C PRO A 29 10.69 -32.18 24.90
N GLN A 30 10.50 -31.03 25.54
CA GLN A 30 9.36 -30.14 25.29
C GLN A 30 9.84 -28.92 24.50
N CYS A 31 9.14 -28.62 23.40
CA CYS A 31 9.45 -27.50 22.53
C CYS A 31 8.31 -26.49 22.49
N SER A 32 8.64 -25.23 22.29
CA SER A 32 7.70 -24.14 22.08
C SER A 32 8.15 -23.26 20.92
N GLN A 33 7.20 -22.77 20.14
CA GLN A 33 7.45 -21.92 18.98
C GLN A 33 6.98 -20.49 19.24
N SER A 34 7.63 -19.52 18.61
CA SER A 34 7.25 -18.11 18.61
C SER A 34 7.58 -17.48 17.26
N HIS A 35 6.81 -16.47 16.86
CA HIS A 35 7.15 -15.64 15.70
C HIS A 35 7.92 -14.40 16.15
N VAL A 36 8.87 -13.97 15.31
CA VAL A 36 9.64 -12.73 15.45
C VAL A 36 9.52 -11.97 14.14
N HIS A 37 8.97 -10.77 14.19
CA HIS A 37 8.95 -9.85 13.05
C HIS A 37 10.11 -8.86 13.18
N VAL A 38 10.98 -8.83 12.19
CA VAL A 38 12.09 -7.88 12.11
C VAL A 38 11.72 -6.85 11.05
N HIS A 39 11.52 -5.61 11.46
CA HIS A 39 11.30 -4.49 10.56
C HIS A 39 12.65 -3.87 10.20
N VAL A 40 12.94 -3.81 8.91
CA VAL A 40 14.08 -3.07 8.38
C VAL A 40 13.67 -1.60 8.31
N LEU A 41 14.54 -0.73 8.81
CA LEU A 41 14.32 0.71 8.73
C LEU A 41 15.02 1.24 7.49
N ASP A 42 14.31 2.11 6.78
CA ASP A 42 14.84 2.83 5.64
C ASP A 42 15.98 3.78 6.06
N GLY A 43 17.00 3.88 5.22
CA GLY A 43 18.12 4.80 5.37
C GLY A 43 18.42 5.48 4.04
N ASN A 44 18.81 6.75 4.10
CA ASN A 44 19.04 7.55 2.88
C ASN A 44 20.31 7.13 2.14
N ASP A 45 20.22 6.10 1.29
CA ASP A 45 21.34 5.52 0.55
C ASP A 45 21.15 5.50 -0.97
N HIS A 46 19.99 5.93 -1.47
CA HIS A 46 19.79 6.25 -2.87
C HIS A 46 19.84 7.75 -3.10
N ALA A 47 20.48 8.15 -4.21
CA ALA A 47 20.51 9.55 -4.61
C ALA A 47 19.42 9.81 -5.66
N PRO A 48 18.83 11.03 -5.67
CA PRO A 48 17.82 11.37 -6.65
C PRO A 48 18.34 11.21 -8.08
N SER A 49 17.48 10.77 -9.00
CA SER A 49 17.80 10.61 -10.42
C SER A 49 16.79 11.34 -11.31
N ILE A 50 17.27 12.23 -12.18
CA ILE A 50 16.39 12.95 -13.12
C ILE A 50 15.97 12.01 -14.24
N VAL A 51 14.66 11.81 -14.36
CA VAL A 51 14.03 10.96 -15.40
C VAL A 51 13.42 11.78 -16.53
N THR A 52 13.16 13.07 -16.32
CA THR A 52 12.65 13.97 -17.36
C THR A 52 13.25 15.37 -17.17
N PRO A 53 13.82 15.98 -18.22
CA PRO A 53 14.09 15.40 -19.54
C PRO A 53 15.16 14.27 -19.46
N PRO A 54 15.19 13.35 -20.44
CA PRO A 54 16.24 12.33 -20.50
C PRO A 54 17.61 12.98 -20.68
N LEU A 55 18.56 12.57 -19.86
CA LEU A 55 19.91 13.14 -19.84
C LEU A 55 20.90 12.28 -20.64
N VAL A 56 21.77 12.94 -21.38
CA VAL A 56 22.97 12.36 -21.98
C VAL A 56 24.18 13.05 -21.36
N ASN A 57 25.04 12.28 -20.67
CA ASN A 57 26.20 12.81 -19.93
C ASN A 57 25.82 13.95 -18.97
N SER A 58 24.76 13.76 -18.18
CA SER A 58 24.22 14.77 -17.24
C SER A 58 23.77 16.08 -17.90
N SER A 59 23.41 16.03 -19.19
CA SER A 59 22.91 17.18 -19.94
C SER A 59 21.69 16.86 -20.80
N ALA A 60 20.84 17.85 -21.03
CA ALA A 60 19.74 17.75 -21.99
C ALA A 60 19.58 19.06 -22.76
N GLU A 61 19.24 18.98 -24.04
CA GLU A 61 18.87 20.14 -24.85
C GLU A 61 17.36 20.35 -24.77
N LEU A 62 16.94 21.59 -24.53
CA LEU A 62 15.53 21.98 -24.47
C LEU A 62 15.26 23.16 -25.40
N PRO A 63 14.19 23.12 -26.21
CA PRO A 63 13.81 24.24 -27.05
C PRO A 63 13.30 25.40 -26.19
N LEU A 64 13.81 26.60 -26.44
CA LEU A 64 13.42 27.83 -25.77
C LEU A 64 12.80 28.80 -26.78
N PRO A 65 11.47 28.96 -26.81
CA PRO A 65 10.84 29.84 -27.80
C PRO A 65 11.26 31.29 -27.62
N CYS A 66 11.87 31.88 -28.66
CA CYS A 66 12.47 33.21 -28.64
C CYS A 66 11.47 34.34 -28.29
N HIS A 67 10.20 34.12 -28.59
CA HIS A 67 9.10 35.07 -28.38
C HIS A 67 8.18 34.71 -27.20
N ALA A 68 8.56 33.71 -26.40
CA ALA A 68 7.80 33.29 -25.23
C ALA A 68 7.52 34.48 -24.29
N PRO A 69 6.29 34.65 -23.80
CA PRO A 69 5.98 35.65 -22.79
C PRO A 69 6.51 35.24 -21.41
N PRO A 70 6.64 36.19 -20.47
CA PRO A 70 6.80 35.85 -19.06
C PRO A 70 5.69 34.90 -18.59
N GLY A 71 6.05 33.93 -17.73
CA GLY A 71 5.16 32.88 -17.26
C GLY A 71 5.03 31.67 -18.21
N PHE A 72 5.73 31.67 -19.36
CA PHE A 72 5.74 30.51 -20.26
C PHE A 72 6.36 29.29 -19.58
N LEU A 73 5.61 28.18 -19.52
CA LEU A 73 6.07 26.90 -19.02
C LEU A 73 7.03 26.28 -20.04
N LEU A 74 8.29 26.13 -19.63
CA LEU A 74 9.37 25.66 -20.50
C LEU A 74 9.52 24.15 -20.43
N ALA A 75 9.57 23.60 -19.22
CA ALA A 75 9.74 22.17 -19.00
C ALA A 75 9.20 21.76 -17.62
N HIS A 76 8.97 20.45 -17.47
CA HIS A 76 8.74 19.81 -16.17
C HIS A 76 9.94 18.91 -15.90
N ILE A 77 10.72 19.26 -14.88
CA ILE A 77 11.83 18.44 -14.40
C ILE A 77 11.26 17.40 -13.45
N ALA A 78 11.34 16.13 -13.82
CA ALA A 78 10.92 15.02 -12.96
C ALA A 78 12.14 14.22 -12.54
N ALA A 79 12.17 13.85 -11.27
CA ALA A 79 13.21 13.01 -10.68
C ALA A 79 12.58 11.95 -9.78
N GLN A 80 13.34 10.90 -9.49
CA GLN A 80 12.93 9.78 -8.67
C GLN A 80 14.02 9.44 -7.66
N ASP A 81 13.60 9.06 -6.47
CA ASP A 81 14.43 8.46 -5.44
C ASP A 81 13.80 7.11 -5.04
N ALA A 82 14.63 6.13 -4.68
CA ALA A 82 14.17 4.78 -4.35
C ALA A 82 13.85 4.62 -2.86
N ASP A 83 14.35 5.53 -2.02
CA ASP A 83 14.12 5.51 -0.57
C ASP A 83 12.65 5.87 -0.23
N GLU A 84 12.29 5.89 1.05
CA GLU A 84 10.93 6.21 1.50
C GLU A 84 10.81 7.51 2.31
N GLY A 85 9.63 8.14 2.23
CA GLY A 85 9.30 9.30 3.04
C GLY A 85 10.28 10.47 2.82
N PRO A 86 10.83 11.10 3.88
CA PRO A 86 11.77 12.21 3.76
C PRO A 86 13.03 11.89 2.94
N ASN A 87 13.47 10.62 2.94
CA ASN A 87 14.63 10.17 2.18
C ASN A 87 14.36 10.22 0.66
N ALA A 88 13.09 10.19 0.24
CA ALA A 88 12.69 10.38 -1.15
C ALA A 88 11.94 11.70 -1.41
N GLU A 89 11.88 12.61 -0.43
CA GLU A 89 11.20 13.89 -0.59
C GLU A 89 12.10 14.87 -1.35
N LEU A 90 11.75 15.13 -2.62
CA LEU A 90 12.61 15.86 -3.55
C LEU A 90 12.39 17.38 -3.51
N SER A 91 13.50 18.12 -3.56
CA SER A 91 13.52 19.56 -3.78
C SER A 91 14.39 19.95 -4.99
N TYR A 92 13.92 20.91 -5.77
CA TYR A 92 14.49 21.34 -7.05
C TYR A 92 15.01 22.78 -6.94
N SER A 93 16.23 23.03 -7.45
CA SER A 93 16.81 24.37 -7.43
C SER A 93 17.66 24.67 -8.67
N ILE A 94 17.77 25.96 -9.02
CA ILE A 94 18.71 26.44 -10.03
C ILE A 94 19.99 26.86 -9.31
N VAL A 95 21.10 26.17 -9.60
CA VAL A 95 22.39 26.40 -8.92
C VAL A 95 23.38 27.20 -9.76
N ALA A 96 23.22 27.21 -11.10
CA ALA A 96 24.00 28.07 -11.98
C ALA A 96 23.25 28.43 -13.27
N GLY A 97 23.58 29.57 -13.87
CA GLY A 97 22.98 30.07 -15.11
C GLY A 97 21.74 30.93 -14.89
N ALA A 98 21.70 32.06 -15.60
CA ALA A 98 20.55 32.96 -15.87
C ALA A 98 19.43 33.02 -14.79
N HIS A 99 19.81 33.29 -13.53
CA HIS A 99 18.94 33.23 -12.35
C HIS A 99 17.73 34.20 -12.40
N ASP A 100 17.85 35.26 -13.19
CA ASP A 100 16.80 36.27 -13.38
C ASP A 100 15.84 35.93 -14.54
N LEU A 101 16.24 35.01 -15.42
CA LEU A 101 15.49 34.65 -16.62
C LEU A 101 14.54 33.48 -16.38
N PHE A 102 14.93 32.52 -15.54
CA PHE A 102 14.16 31.31 -15.26
C PHE A 102 13.76 31.22 -13.79
N ALA A 103 12.65 30.53 -13.53
CA ALA A 103 12.25 30.12 -12.21
C ALA A 103 11.87 28.64 -12.24
N LEU A 104 12.26 27.93 -11.19
CA LEU A 104 12.00 26.50 -11.00
C LEU A 104 11.21 26.34 -9.70
N HIS A 105 10.10 25.62 -9.75
CA HIS A 105 9.30 25.36 -8.56
C HIS A 105 9.99 24.30 -7.69
N GLU A 106 10.15 24.61 -6.41
CA GLU A 106 10.96 23.82 -5.49
C GLU A 106 10.46 22.38 -5.30
N HIS A 107 9.16 22.11 -5.39
CA HIS A 107 8.61 20.75 -5.13
C HIS A 107 7.94 20.10 -6.33
N THR A 108 7.73 20.84 -7.42
CA THR A 108 7.05 20.32 -8.61
C THR A 108 7.98 20.25 -9.82
N GLY A 109 9.20 20.78 -9.73
CA GLY A 109 10.15 20.78 -10.84
C GLY A 109 9.68 21.54 -12.08
N VAL A 110 8.59 22.33 -12.01
CA VAL A 110 8.11 23.13 -13.14
C VAL A 110 9.09 24.28 -13.38
N LEU A 111 9.60 24.36 -14.60
CA LEU A 111 10.51 25.41 -15.06
C LEU A 111 9.75 26.40 -15.95
N TRP A 112 9.78 27.69 -15.62
CA TRP A 112 9.15 28.73 -16.42
C TRP A 112 10.04 29.96 -16.63
N LEU A 113 9.67 30.73 -17.64
CA LEU A 113 10.33 31.97 -18.00
C LEU A 113 9.84 33.13 -17.13
N ARG A 114 10.73 33.88 -16.49
CA ARG A 114 10.40 35.05 -15.65
C ARG A 114 10.24 36.34 -16.45
N ARG A 115 10.98 36.47 -17.55
CA ARG A 115 10.97 37.65 -18.43
C ARG A 115 11.24 37.24 -19.88
N ARG A 116 10.88 38.12 -20.82
CA ARG A 116 11.21 37.89 -22.24
C ARG A 116 12.71 37.83 -22.45
N LEU A 117 13.10 37.04 -23.44
CA LEU A 117 14.46 37.00 -23.96
C LEU A 117 14.78 38.31 -24.66
N TRP A 118 16.02 38.76 -24.53
CA TRP A 118 16.48 40.01 -25.10
C TRP A 118 17.95 39.91 -25.55
N GLY A 119 18.30 40.67 -26.59
CA GLY A 119 19.67 40.77 -27.07
C GLY A 119 20.27 39.40 -27.39
N GLY A 120 21.46 39.15 -26.85
CA GLY A 120 22.26 37.91 -27.03
C GLY A 120 21.55 36.61 -26.65
N GLU A 121 20.54 36.67 -25.77
CA GLU A 121 19.80 35.51 -25.27
C GLU A 121 18.98 34.82 -26.37
N VAL A 122 18.69 35.52 -27.48
CA VAL A 122 17.93 34.98 -28.60
C VAL A 122 18.84 34.33 -29.65
N GLN A 123 20.17 34.49 -29.56
CA GLN A 123 21.11 34.00 -30.57
C GLN A 123 21.98 32.83 -30.13
N ALA A 124 22.06 32.52 -28.83
CA ALA A 124 22.94 31.48 -28.31
C ALA A 124 22.24 30.58 -27.27
N ALA A 125 22.70 29.33 -27.17
CA ALA A 125 22.23 28.42 -26.15
C ALA A 125 22.58 28.94 -24.75
N LEU A 126 21.62 28.82 -23.83
CA LEU A 126 21.75 29.26 -22.45
C LEU A 126 21.89 28.03 -21.55
N PRO A 127 23.07 27.78 -20.96
CA PRO A 127 23.25 26.70 -20.01
C PRO A 127 22.57 27.06 -18.68
N LEU A 128 21.69 26.18 -18.20
CA LEU A 128 21.05 26.26 -16.91
C LEU A 128 21.39 25.00 -16.10
N VAL A 129 22.06 25.16 -14.96
CA VAL A 129 22.40 24.03 -14.08
C VAL A 129 21.36 23.94 -12.98
N ILE A 130 20.72 22.79 -12.91
CA ILE A 130 19.73 22.45 -11.89
C ILE A 130 20.30 21.40 -10.94
N MET A 131 19.79 21.42 -9.70
CA MET A 131 20.07 20.42 -8.67
C MET A 131 18.75 19.88 -8.14
N VAL A 132 18.70 18.56 -7.95
CA VAL A 132 17.64 17.87 -7.22
C VAL A 132 18.27 17.22 -6.01
N GLN A 133 17.70 17.41 -4.83
CA GLN A 133 18.18 16.84 -3.58
C GLN A 133 17.00 16.26 -2.79
N ASP A 134 17.26 15.22 -2.01
CA ASP A 134 16.29 14.65 -1.08
C ASP A 134 16.21 15.45 0.25
N GLY A 135 15.38 14.98 1.18
CA GLY A 135 15.26 15.47 2.55
C GLY A 135 15.94 14.58 3.59
N GLY A 136 16.67 13.54 3.16
CA GLY A 136 17.28 12.55 4.02
C GLY A 136 18.56 13.03 4.71
N TRP A 137 19.12 12.17 5.58
CA TRP A 137 20.40 12.42 6.26
C TRP A 137 21.38 11.26 6.09
N PRO A 138 22.59 11.49 5.52
CA PRO A 138 23.02 12.73 4.87
C PRO A 138 22.19 12.99 3.60
N THR A 139 21.96 14.26 3.28
CA THR A 139 21.23 14.63 2.06
C THR A 139 22.02 14.21 0.82
N LEU A 140 21.36 13.51 -0.11
CA LEU A 140 21.93 13.14 -1.40
C LEU A 140 21.31 14.00 -2.51
N SER A 141 22.03 14.11 -3.63
CA SER A 141 21.62 15.00 -4.72
C SER A 141 22.17 14.58 -6.07
N CYS A 142 21.51 15.04 -7.13
CA CYS A 142 22.02 15.01 -8.49
C CYS A 142 21.94 16.39 -9.14
N THR A 143 22.79 16.59 -10.15
CA THR A 143 22.85 17.83 -10.94
C THR A 143 22.75 17.53 -12.42
N ALA A 144 22.08 18.40 -13.16
CA ALA A 144 22.00 18.33 -14.62
C ALA A 144 22.16 19.71 -15.26
N THR A 145 22.72 19.72 -16.48
CA THR A 145 22.85 20.92 -17.30
C THR A 145 21.80 20.91 -18.41
N LEU A 146 20.86 21.84 -18.36
CA LEU A 146 19.89 22.07 -19.42
C LEU A 146 20.47 23.10 -20.41
N GLN A 147 20.70 22.68 -21.64
CA GLN A 147 21.10 23.54 -22.75
C GLN A 147 19.85 24.11 -23.40
N LEU A 148 19.45 25.31 -23.01
CA LEU A 148 18.24 25.95 -23.52
C LEU A 148 18.56 26.61 -24.87
N VAL A 149 18.04 26.06 -25.96
CA VAL A 149 18.36 26.49 -27.32
C VAL A 149 17.25 27.41 -27.84
N PRO A 150 17.52 28.71 -28.08
CA PRO A 150 16.54 29.61 -28.66
C PRO A 150 16.01 29.10 -29.99
N THR A 151 14.69 29.11 -30.16
CA THR A 151 14.02 28.67 -31.39
C THR A 151 12.85 29.58 -31.74
N ASP A 152 12.63 29.81 -33.03
CA ASP A 152 11.48 30.55 -33.55
C ASP A 152 10.21 29.68 -33.60
N VAL A 153 10.36 28.37 -33.40
CA VAL A 153 9.26 27.40 -33.45
C VAL A 153 8.80 27.11 -32.02
N LEU A 154 7.54 27.38 -31.72
CA LEU A 154 6.91 26.89 -30.49
C LEU A 154 6.95 25.35 -30.52
N PRO A 155 7.41 24.68 -29.45
CA PRO A 155 7.36 23.22 -29.40
C PRO A 155 5.90 22.80 -29.64
N SER A 156 5.73 21.90 -30.60
CA SER A 156 4.44 21.26 -30.88
C SER A 156 4.00 20.55 -29.61
N ARG A 157 3.16 21.21 -28.80
CA ARG A 157 2.72 20.76 -27.48
C ARG A 157 3.84 20.84 -26.44
N VAL A 158 3.72 21.83 -25.53
CA VAL A 158 4.20 21.62 -24.17
C VAL A 158 3.37 20.45 -23.66
N GLU A 159 3.94 19.26 -23.60
CA GLU A 159 3.32 18.16 -22.86
C GLU A 159 3.35 18.58 -21.40
N ILE A 160 2.33 19.33 -21.00
CA ILE A 160 1.91 19.36 -19.62
C ILE A 160 1.50 17.91 -19.37
N VAL A 161 2.45 17.11 -18.90
CA VAL A 161 2.13 15.96 -18.07
C VAL A 161 1.54 16.60 -16.82
N VAL A 162 0.26 16.96 -16.92
CA VAL A 162 -0.61 16.91 -15.77
C VAL A 162 -0.45 15.45 -15.38
N PRO A 163 0.20 15.11 -14.25
CA PRO A 163 0.10 13.76 -13.74
C PRO A 163 -1.38 13.45 -13.72
N GLN A 164 -1.78 12.22 -14.01
CA GLN A 164 -3.17 11.81 -14.20
C GLN A 164 -4.07 11.99 -12.95
N LEU A 165 -3.93 13.06 -12.16
CA LEU A 165 -4.76 13.50 -11.05
C LEU A 165 -6.18 13.96 -11.48
N LEU A 166 -6.50 13.93 -12.79
CA LEU A 166 -7.88 13.98 -13.28
C LEU A 166 -8.34 12.67 -13.94
N ALA A 167 -7.51 11.61 -13.95
CA ALA A 167 -7.78 10.35 -14.64
C ALA A 167 -7.59 9.08 -13.80
N GLU A 168 -7.35 9.19 -12.48
CA GLU A 168 -7.40 8.06 -11.55
C GLU A 168 -8.41 8.28 -10.40
N GLU A 169 -9.69 8.40 -10.75
CA GLU A 169 -10.79 8.18 -9.80
C GLU A 169 -11.72 7.05 -10.27
N GLN A 170 -11.30 6.21 -11.23
CA GLN A 170 -12.24 5.28 -11.87
C GLN A 170 -11.73 3.90 -12.32
N SER A 171 -10.60 3.39 -11.83
CA SER A 171 -10.19 2.01 -12.14
C SER A 171 -9.79 1.19 -10.92
N LEU A 172 -10.66 1.12 -9.91
CA LEU A 172 -10.65 -0.03 -8.99
C LEU A 172 -12.04 -0.39 -8.48
N GLN A 173 -12.91 -0.85 -9.38
CA GLN A 173 -13.97 -1.78 -9.02
C GLN A 173 -14.03 -2.87 -10.10
N PRO A 174 -13.82 -4.16 -9.77
CA PRO A 174 -14.11 -5.23 -10.72
C PRO A 174 -15.61 -5.14 -11.01
N GLY A 175 -15.96 -4.95 -12.28
CA GLY A 175 -17.33 -4.78 -12.73
C GLY A 175 -18.21 -5.95 -12.31
N LEU A 176 -18.90 -5.79 -11.18
CA LEU A 176 -20.15 -6.49 -10.95
C LEU A 176 -21.23 -5.65 -11.64
N ASP A 177 -21.64 -6.09 -12.84
CA ASP A 177 -22.78 -5.51 -13.52
C ASP A 177 -23.98 -5.45 -12.55
N PRO A 178 -24.77 -4.36 -12.53
CA PRO A 178 -25.93 -4.24 -11.64
C PRO A 178 -26.91 -5.42 -11.78
N SER A 179 -26.99 -5.99 -12.98
CA SER A 179 -27.71 -7.23 -13.28
C SER A 179 -27.15 -8.46 -12.55
N MET A 180 -25.83 -8.58 -12.42
CA MET A 180 -25.19 -9.68 -11.68
C MET A 180 -25.44 -9.59 -10.17
N VAL A 181 -25.39 -8.40 -9.58
CA VAL A 181 -25.71 -8.19 -8.16
C VAL A 181 -27.16 -8.58 -7.86
N PHE A 182 -28.11 -8.19 -8.72
CA PHE A 182 -29.51 -8.59 -8.59
C PHE A 182 -29.70 -10.12 -8.67
N ILE A 183 -29.00 -10.79 -9.59
CA ILE A 183 -29.07 -12.25 -9.73
C ILE A 183 -28.50 -12.95 -8.49
N VAL A 184 -27.37 -12.51 -7.95
CA VAL A 184 -26.75 -13.10 -6.76
C VAL A 184 -27.62 -12.91 -5.52
N VAL A 185 -28.23 -11.74 -5.34
CA VAL A 185 -29.14 -11.46 -4.21
C VAL A 185 -30.44 -12.27 -4.32
N LEU A 186 -31.02 -12.38 -5.52
CA LEU A 186 -32.21 -13.20 -5.77
C LEU A 186 -31.94 -14.69 -5.56
N ALA A 187 -30.82 -15.20 -6.08
CA ALA A 187 -30.43 -16.59 -5.92
C ALA A 187 -30.15 -16.94 -4.45
N GLY A 188 -29.41 -16.09 -3.73
CA GLY A 188 -29.15 -16.24 -2.30
C GLY A 188 -30.43 -16.20 -1.46
N GLY A 189 -31.33 -15.25 -1.74
CA GLY A 189 -32.63 -15.15 -1.08
C GLY A 189 -33.51 -16.37 -1.30
N CYS A 190 -33.58 -16.89 -2.53
CA CYS A 190 -34.31 -18.13 -2.83
C CYS A 190 -33.73 -19.35 -2.11
N CYS A 191 -32.40 -19.48 -2.04
CA CYS A 191 -31.75 -20.57 -1.32
C CYS A 191 -32.06 -20.54 0.19
N LEU A 192 -32.03 -19.36 0.81
CA LEU A 192 -32.37 -19.20 2.23
C LEU A 192 -33.85 -19.50 2.52
N LEU A 193 -34.76 -19.07 1.65
CA LEU A 193 -36.19 -19.37 1.77
C LEU A 193 -36.46 -20.87 1.61
N LEU A 194 -35.83 -21.53 0.63
CA LEU A 194 -35.96 -22.98 0.45
C LEU A 194 -35.38 -23.75 1.64
N ALA A 195 -34.20 -23.35 2.15
CA ALA A 195 -33.61 -23.94 3.34
C ALA A 195 -34.50 -23.75 4.59
N ALA A 196 -35.13 -22.60 4.75
CA ALA A 196 -36.08 -22.34 5.83
C ALA A 196 -37.34 -23.20 5.69
N ILE A 197 -37.90 -23.34 4.49
CA ILE A 197 -39.06 -24.20 4.24
C ILE A 197 -38.72 -25.67 4.51
N ILE A 198 -37.58 -26.16 4.01
CA ILE A 198 -37.09 -27.52 4.27
C ILE A 198 -36.84 -27.71 5.77
N GLY A 199 -36.25 -26.72 6.45
CA GLY A 199 -36.05 -26.71 7.89
C GLY A 199 -37.37 -26.86 8.66
N VAL A 200 -38.36 -26.03 8.35
CA VAL A 200 -39.71 -26.06 8.95
C VAL A 200 -40.41 -27.39 8.69
N VAL A 201 -40.36 -27.92 7.46
CA VAL A 201 -40.94 -29.23 7.10
C VAL A 201 -40.22 -30.37 7.84
N SER A 202 -38.90 -30.30 7.99
CA SER A 202 -38.11 -31.31 8.72
C SER A 202 -38.38 -31.30 10.23
N THR A 203 -38.65 -30.12 10.81
CA THR A 203 -39.07 -29.98 12.22
C THR A 203 -40.53 -30.41 12.42
N CYS A 204 -41.40 -30.20 11.44
CA CYS A 204 -42.79 -30.67 11.48
C CYS A 204 -42.91 -32.20 11.24
N GLY A 205 -41.95 -32.82 10.55
CA GLY A 205 -41.93 -34.26 10.28
C GLY A 205 -41.58 -35.15 11.48
N LYS A 206 -41.10 -34.58 12.59
CA LYS A 206 -40.77 -35.31 13.84
C LYS A 206 -41.83 -35.14 14.95
N GLY A 207 -43.08 -34.86 14.56
CA GLY A 207 -44.19 -34.60 15.48
C GLY A 207 -45.40 -35.50 15.30
N VAL A 208 -45.25 -36.83 15.24
CA VAL A 208 -46.36 -37.76 15.49
C VAL A 208 -45.92 -38.86 16.45
N SER A 209 -46.02 -38.54 17.75
CA SER A 209 -46.11 -39.52 18.83
C SER A 209 -47.57 -39.61 19.26
N GLY A 210 -48.15 -40.81 19.19
CA GLY A 210 -49.45 -41.15 19.79
C GLY A 210 -49.85 -42.56 19.36
N CYS A 211 -50.38 -43.45 20.20
CA CYS A 211 -50.80 -43.38 21.59
C CYS A 211 -50.90 -44.81 22.16
N LYS A 212 -50.56 -44.94 23.44
CA LYS A 212 -50.95 -45.93 24.47
C LYS A 212 -51.78 -47.16 24.07
N GLY A 213 -51.22 -48.35 24.34
CA GLY A 213 -51.93 -49.60 24.59
C GLY A 213 -51.56 -50.17 25.97
N ARG A 214 -52.57 -50.67 26.69
CA ARG A 214 -52.65 -51.07 28.12
C ARG A 214 -51.60 -52.06 28.68
N PRO A 215 -51.46 -52.14 30.03
CA PRO A 215 -50.49 -52.99 30.70
C PRO A 215 -50.98 -54.44 30.81
N ARG A 216 -50.04 -55.40 30.75
CA ARG A 216 -50.22 -56.77 31.23
C ARG A 216 -49.09 -57.14 32.19
N ASP A 217 -49.55 -57.29 33.43
CA ASP A 217 -49.03 -58.01 34.59
C ASP A 217 -48.14 -59.24 34.28
N LYS A 218 -47.03 -59.38 35.03
CA LYS A 218 -46.68 -60.55 35.87
C LYS A 218 -45.26 -60.46 36.46
N SER A 219 -45.20 -60.53 37.80
CA SER A 219 -44.25 -61.29 38.69
C SER A 219 -42.90 -61.76 38.10
N SER A 220 -41.73 -61.72 38.75
CA SER A 220 -41.26 -61.78 40.15
C SER A 220 -39.74 -61.42 40.10
N VAL A 221 -39.05 -61.05 41.18
CA VAL A 221 -38.31 -61.95 42.09
C VAL A 221 -37.72 -61.09 43.23
N ILE A 222 -37.77 -61.71 44.41
CA ILE A 222 -37.42 -61.30 45.77
C ILE A 222 -35.88 -61.21 45.98
N TRP A 223 -35.40 -60.30 46.85
CA TRP A 223 -34.53 -60.57 48.01
C TRP A 223 -34.37 -59.29 48.88
N HIS A 224 -34.64 -59.45 50.19
CA HIS A 224 -34.32 -58.55 51.32
C HIS A 224 -33.57 -59.40 52.37
N PRO A 225 -33.11 -58.84 53.52
CA PRO A 225 -32.13 -57.78 53.79
C PRO A 225 -31.01 -58.40 54.71
N PRO A 226 -30.13 -57.69 55.45
CA PRO A 226 -30.48 -56.88 56.64
C PRO A 226 -29.64 -55.60 56.79
N GLY A 227 -30.12 -54.52 57.41
CA GLY A 227 -30.11 -54.32 58.86
C GLY A 227 -30.02 -52.80 59.08
N MET A 228 -31.03 -52.21 59.71
CA MET A 228 -31.04 -51.82 61.12
C MET A 228 -30.23 -50.54 61.37
N GLY A 229 -30.95 -49.45 61.65
CA GLY A 229 -30.36 -48.16 61.99
C GLY A 229 -31.41 -47.06 61.95
N ASP A 230 -32.16 -46.96 63.05
CA ASP A 230 -33.11 -45.90 63.43
C ASP A 230 -32.55 -44.49 63.16
N ALA A 231 -33.39 -43.54 62.73
CA ALA A 231 -33.96 -42.47 63.57
C ALA A 231 -32.88 -41.67 64.33
N ASP A 232 -32.85 -40.35 64.39
CA ASP A 232 -33.84 -39.30 64.23
C ASP A 232 -33.04 -37.98 64.28
N SER A 233 -33.65 -36.90 63.81
CA SER A 233 -33.54 -35.53 64.34
C SER A 233 -32.17 -34.95 64.73
N SER A 234 -31.80 -33.86 64.05
CA SER A 234 -31.52 -32.52 64.63
C SER A 234 -30.63 -31.73 63.64
N ASN A 235 -31.18 -30.71 62.98
CA ASN A 235 -31.14 -29.30 63.36
C ASN A 235 -29.75 -28.63 63.28
N VAL A 236 -29.67 -27.67 62.34
CA VAL A 236 -29.07 -26.33 62.46
C VAL A 236 -27.55 -26.22 62.75
N TYR A 237 -26.74 -25.99 61.71
CA TYR A 237 -26.10 -24.70 61.34
C TYR A 237 -25.18 -24.92 60.13
#